data_AF-A0A7M3LYE2-F1
#
_entry.id   AF-A0A7M3LYE2-F1
#
_cell.length_a   1.000
_cell.length_b   1.000
_cell.length_c   1.000
_cell.angle_alpha   90.00
_cell.angle_beta   90.00
_cell.angle_gamma   90.00
#
_symmetry.space_group_name_H-M   'P 1'
#
loop_
_entity.id
_entity.type
_entity.pdbx_description
1 polymer ?
#
loop_
_entity_poly.entity_id
_entity_poly.type
_entity_poly.pdbx_seq_one_letter_code
_entity_poly.pdbx_strand_id
1 'polypeptide(L)'
;MANTGTGGSAGAVGTSGAAGPSICPTLLYRDAKAAIRQLTEAFGFTTVHVYEDDEGRVLHAELRYGNGLVMLGSKDREGGFAKAMADAGPAGAYVVVQDVDAHFQRAGEHGVEILMEPTDQDYGSRDYMARDREGNVWSFGTYVPGVGAEEG
;
A
#
# COMPACT_ATOMS: atom_id res chain seq x y z
N MET A 1 32.75 44.88 0.40
CA MET A 1 31.94 43.87 1.11
C MET A 1 32.00 42.60 0.29
N ALA A 2 32.67 41.58 0.80
CA ALA A 2 32.79 40.28 0.15
C ALA A 2 31.56 39.43 0.51
N ASN A 3 30.92 38.82 -0.48
CA ASN A 3 29.83 37.86 -0.26
C ASN A 3 30.35 36.46 -0.59
N THR A 4 30.80 35.74 0.44
CA THR A 4 31.12 34.31 0.37
C THR A 4 29.86 33.52 0.70
N GLY A 5 29.15 33.04 -0.33
CA GLY A 5 28.08 32.06 -0.19
C GLY A 5 28.66 30.66 -0.32
N THR A 6 28.92 30.02 0.82
CA THR A 6 29.24 28.60 0.92
C THR A 6 27.99 27.77 0.58
N GLY A 7 27.98 27.19 -0.63
CA GLY A 7 27.05 26.15 -1.01
C GLY A 7 27.39 24.85 -0.28
N GLY A 8 26.76 24.63 0.87
CA GLY A 8 26.77 23.33 1.54
C GLY A 8 25.94 22.34 0.72
N SER A 9 26.60 21.33 0.18
CA SER A 9 25.98 20.19 -0.47
C SER A 9 25.02 19.50 0.50
N ALA A 10 23.77 19.33 0.08
CA ALA A 10 22.85 18.41 0.74
C ALA A 10 23.39 16.99 0.51
N GLY A 11 24.11 16.46 1.49
CA GLY A 11 24.52 15.07 1.51
C GLY A 11 23.27 14.19 1.53
N ALA A 12 23.05 13.44 0.45
CA ALA A 12 22.07 12.37 0.42
C ALA A 12 22.40 11.39 1.56
N VAL A 13 21.45 11.19 2.47
CA VAL A 13 21.56 10.19 3.53
C VAL A 13 21.56 8.82 2.87
N GLY A 14 22.73 8.23 2.73
CA GLY A 14 22.88 6.83 2.39
C GLY A 14 22.34 5.98 3.54
N THR A 15 21.31 5.19 3.28
CA THR A 15 20.87 4.14 4.20
C THR A 15 21.19 2.79 3.58
N SER A 16 22.05 2.01 4.24
CA SER A 16 22.12 0.58 4.02
C SER A 16 22.25 -0.12 5.36
N GLY A 17 21.36 -1.09 5.57
CA GLY A 17 21.20 -1.85 6.80
C GLY A 17 19.73 -2.17 7.06
N ALA A 18 19.09 -2.91 6.15
CA ALA A 18 17.65 -3.23 6.13
C ALA A 18 16.72 -2.01 6.22
N ALA A 19 16.77 -1.13 5.21
CA ALA A 19 15.86 0.00 5.16
C ALA A 19 14.44 -0.50 4.88
N GLY A 20 13.53 -0.29 5.84
CA GLY A 20 12.11 -0.36 5.59
C GLY A 20 11.70 0.59 4.44
N PRO A 21 10.49 0.45 3.90
CA PRO A 21 10.08 1.26 2.77
C PRO A 21 10.11 2.76 3.11
N SER A 22 10.67 3.55 2.20
CA SER A 22 10.72 5.02 2.33
C SER A 22 9.38 5.68 2.00
N ILE A 23 8.43 4.93 1.43
CA ILE A 23 7.07 5.38 1.10
C ILE A 23 6.09 4.32 1.58
N CYS A 24 5.10 4.73 2.37
CA CYS A 24 4.03 3.88 2.88
C CYS A 24 2.68 4.56 2.63
N PRO A 25 1.86 4.08 1.69
CA PRO A 25 0.47 4.52 1.59
C PRO A 25 -0.21 4.38 2.94
N THR A 26 -0.88 5.45 3.39
CA THR A 26 -1.57 5.47 4.68
C THR A 26 -3.06 5.61 4.46
N LEU A 27 -3.80 4.55 4.78
CA LEU A 27 -5.21 4.40 4.47
C LEU A 27 -6.05 4.58 5.75
N LEU A 28 -7.24 5.15 5.62
CA LEU A 28 -8.18 5.20 6.74
C LEU A 28 -9.44 4.42 6.39
N TYR A 29 -9.89 3.61 7.34
CA TYR A 29 -11.06 2.75 7.22
C TYR A 29 -12.08 3.06 8.32
N ARG A 30 -13.37 2.97 8.02
CA ARG A 30 -14.45 2.95 9.01
C ARG A 30 -14.40 1.68 9.84
N ASP A 31 -14.11 0.53 9.22
CA ASP A 31 -13.86 -0.74 9.90
C ASP A 31 -12.45 -1.25 9.58
N ALA A 32 -11.47 -0.67 10.28
CA ALA A 32 -10.06 -1.02 10.11
C ALA A 32 -9.76 -2.49 10.40
N LYS A 33 -10.49 -3.14 11.31
CA LYS A 33 -10.31 -4.56 11.61
C LYS A 33 -10.78 -5.44 10.45
N ALA A 34 -11.91 -5.12 9.84
CA ALA A 34 -12.37 -5.82 8.63
C ALA A 34 -11.43 -5.57 7.44
N ALA A 35 -10.89 -4.35 7.31
CA ALA A 35 -9.88 -4.05 6.30
C ALA A 35 -8.62 -4.90 6.50
N ILE A 36 -8.06 -4.95 7.72
CA ILE A 36 -6.90 -5.80 8.04
C ILE A 36 -7.17 -7.24 7.63
N ARG A 37 -8.31 -7.82 8.03
CA ARG A 37 -8.66 -9.20 7.65
C ARG A 37 -8.72 -9.39 6.13
N GLN A 38 -9.37 -8.50 5.40
CA GLN A 38 -9.44 -8.61 3.94
C GLN A 38 -8.06 -8.51 3.29
N LEU A 39 -7.24 -7.53 3.70
CA LEU A 39 -5.89 -7.35 3.13
C LEU A 39 -4.99 -8.57 3.44
N THR A 40 -5.11 -9.17 4.62
CA THR A 40 -4.30 -10.34 4.99
C THR A 40 -4.81 -11.63 4.35
N GLU A 41 -6.11 -11.88 4.43
CA GLU A 41 -6.72 -13.13 3.97
C GLU A 41 -6.84 -13.15 2.45
N ALA A 42 -7.39 -12.11 1.83
CA ALA A 42 -7.62 -12.07 0.39
C ALA A 42 -6.36 -11.68 -0.39
N PHE A 43 -5.65 -10.63 0.03
CA PHE A 43 -4.51 -10.10 -0.73
C PHE A 43 -3.15 -10.60 -0.25
N GLY A 44 -3.09 -11.39 0.81
CA GLY A 44 -1.85 -12.04 1.27
C GLY A 44 -0.88 -11.11 2.00
N PHE A 45 -1.33 -9.96 2.51
CA PHE A 45 -0.51 -9.13 3.39
C PHE A 45 -0.24 -9.84 4.72
N THR A 46 0.86 -9.48 5.38
CA THR A 46 1.19 -9.96 6.73
C THR A 46 1.15 -8.81 7.72
N THR A 47 0.47 -9.00 8.84
CA THR A 47 0.43 -8.03 9.93
C THR A 47 1.78 -7.91 10.62
N VAL A 48 2.29 -6.67 10.74
CA VAL A 48 3.52 -6.36 11.48
C VAL A 48 3.17 -5.83 12.87
N HIS A 49 2.37 -4.77 12.92
CA HIS A 49 1.91 -4.14 14.15
C HIS A 49 0.43 -3.75 14.05
N VAL A 50 -0.28 -3.84 15.18
CA VAL A 50 -1.63 -3.27 15.35
C VAL A 50 -1.68 -2.65 16.74
N TYR A 51 -2.00 -1.37 16.80
CA TYR A 51 -2.20 -0.62 18.02
C TYR A 51 -3.66 -0.17 18.09
N GLU A 52 -4.32 -0.56 19.18
CA GLU A 52 -5.73 -0.25 19.44
C GLU A 52 -5.86 0.63 20.68
N ASP A 53 -6.94 1.41 20.76
CA ASP A 53 -7.36 2.05 22.00
C ASP A 53 -8.23 1.11 22.87
N ASP A 54 -8.63 1.59 24.04
CA ASP A 54 -9.42 0.82 25.02
C ASP A 54 -10.81 0.43 24.49
N GLU A 55 -11.32 1.13 23.48
CA GLU A 55 -12.57 0.80 22.78
C GLU A 55 -12.36 -0.13 21.58
N GLY A 56 -11.11 -0.53 21.31
CA GLY A 56 -10.75 -1.45 20.25
C GLY A 56 -10.74 -0.84 18.85
N ARG A 57 -10.70 0.49 18.71
CA ARG A 57 -10.46 1.15 17.42
C ARG A 57 -8.99 1.04 17.07
N VAL A 58 -8.69 0.75 15.81
CA VAL A 58 -7.30 0.70 15.34
C VAL A 58 -6.79 2.13 15.20
N LEU A 59 -5.85 2.53 16.05
CA LEU A 59 -5.18 3.83 15.98
C LEU A 59 -4.11 3.84 14.88
N HIS A 60 -3.39 2.73 14.77
CA HIS A 60 -2.31 2.51 13.80
C HIS A 60 -2.11 1.01 13.57
N ALA A 61 -1.97 0.61 12.32
CA ALA A 61 -1.56 -0.73 11.94
C ALA A 61 -0.60 -0.68 10.75
N GLU A 62 0.26 -1.68 10.68
CA GLU A 62 1.26 -1.84 9.63
C GLU A 62 1.11 -3.22 9.01
N LEU A 63 0.82 -3.27 7.72
CA LEU A 63 0.74 -4.51 6.96
C LEU A 63 1.83 -4.53 5.89
N ARG A 64 2.53 -5.66 5.80
CA ARG A 64 3.65 -5.87 4.88
C ARG A 64 3.24 -6.74 3.70
N TYR A 65 3.77 -6.41 2.53
CA TYR A 65 3.78 -7.28 1.36
C TYR A 65 5.14 -7.18 0.67
N GLY A 66 5.89 -8.29 0.58
CA GLY A 66 7.28 -8.27 0.12
C GLY A 66 8.14 -7.31 0.96
N ASN A 67 8.78 -6.35 0.30
CA ASN A 67 9.54 -5.25 0.92
C ASN A 67 8.72 -3.96 1.14
N GLY A 68 7.45 -3.93 0.70
CA GLY A 68 6.54 -2.80 0.85
C GLY A 68 5.75 -2.84 2.16
N LEU A 69 5.18 -1.70 2.53
CA LEU A 69 4.35 -1.55 3.73
C LEU A 69 3.18 -0.61 3.42
N VAL A 70 2.01 -0.95 3.94
CA VAL A 70 0.88 -0.03 4.04
C VAL A 70 0.59 0.23 5.51
N MET A 71 0.33 1.50 5.82
CA MET A 71 -0.13 1.91 7.14
C MET A 71 -1.63 2.12 7.09
N LEU A 72 -2.35 1.80 8.16
CA LEU A 72 -3.77 2.07 8.22
C LEU A 72 -4.27 2.40 9.63
N GLY A 73 -5.43 3.04 9.71
CA GLY A 73 -6.12 3.31 10.97
C GLY A 73 -7.60 3.60 10.78
N SER A 74 -8.30 3.80 11.88
CA SER A 74 -9.73 4.08 11.87
C SER A 74 -10.01 5.54 11.46
N LYS A 75 -11.06 5.80 10.67
CA LYS A 75 -11.41 7.16 10.19
C LYS A 75 -11.85 8.11 11.30
N ASP A 76 -12.47 7.58 12.35
CA ASP A 76 -13.04 8.33 13.48
C ASP A 76 -12.05 8.59 14.62
N ARG A 77 -10.78 8.18 14.47
CA ARG A 77 -9.75 8.42 15.48
C ARG A 77 -9.38 9.90 15.58
N GLU A 78 -8.88 10.29 16.73
CA GLU A 78 -8.31 11.63 16.91
C GLU A 78 -6.95 11.79 16.22
N GLY A 79 -6.59 13.03 15.89
CA GLY A 79 -5.29 13.41 15.34
C GLY A 79 -5.36 14.23 14.05
N GLY A 80 -4.29 14.99 13.78
CA GLY A 80 -4.23 15.89 12.62
C GLY A 80 -4.36 15.15 11.28
N PHE A 81 -3.75 13.97 11.15
CA PHE A 81 -3.85 13.16 9.94
C PHE A 81 -5.27 12.66 9.67
N ALA A 82 -5.96 12.13 10.69
CA ALA A 82 -7.33 11.66 10.56
C ALA A 82 -8.29 12.79 10.16
N LYS A 83 -8.13 13.97 10.78
CA LYS A 83 -8.90 15.18 10.41
C LYS A 83 -8.63 15.63 8.97
N ALA A 84 -7.37 15.63 8.54
CA ALA A 84 -7.00 16.02 7.17
C ALA A 84 -7.52 15.05 6.10
N MET A 85 -7.70 13.78 6.47
CA MET A 85 -8.14 12.71 5.56
C MET A 85 -9.62 12.34 5.73
N ALA A 86 -10.39 13.07 6.54
CA ALA A 86 -11.78 12.72 6.87
C ALA A 86 -12.69 12.62 5.63
N ASP A 87 -12.51 13.55 4.69
CA ASP A 87 -13.26 13.61 3.43
C ASP A 87 -12.44 13.09 2.22
N ALA A 88 -11.34 12.38 2.48
CA ALA A 88 -10.54 11.81 1.41
C ALA A 88 -11.33 10.74 0.64
N GLY A 89 -11.19 10.79 -0.69
CA GLY A 89 -11.69 9.75 -1.59
C GLY A 89 -10.92 8.43 -1.47
N PRO A 90 -11.29 7.42 -2.28
CA PRO A 90 -10.57 6.16 -2.32
C PRO A 90 -9.11 6.36 -2.76
N ALA A 91 -8.20 5.58 -2.19
CA ALA A 91 -6.82 5.51 -2.61
C ALA A 91 -6.60 4.44 -3.70
N GLY A 92 -5.48 4.55 -4.41
CA GLY A 92 -4.98 3.53 -5.33
C GLY A 92 -3.63 3.01 -4.86
N ALA A 93 -3.41 1.69 -4.94
CA ALA A 93 -2.12 1.07 -4.70
C ALA A 93 -1.84 -0.02 -5.74
N TYR A 94 -0.58 -0.08 -6.21
CA TYR A 94 -0.10 -1.15 -7.07
C TYR A 94 0.80 -2.08 -6.26
N VAL A 95 0.56 -3.38 -6.35
CA VAL A 95 1.31 -4.42 -5.64
C VAL A 95 1.91 -5.36 -6.67
N VAL A 96 3.24 -5.48 -6.63
CA VAL A 96 3.95 -6.45 -7.47
C VAL A 96 3.68 -7.85 -6.94
N VAL A 97 3.15 -8.74 -7.78
CA VAL A 97 2.91 -10.14 -7.46
C VAL A 97 3.63 -11.04 -8.47
N GLN A 98 4.03 -12.23 -8.03
CA GLN A 98 4.72 -13.19 -8.91
C GLN A 98 3.75 -13.94 -9.82
N ASP A 99 2.57 -14.30 -9.29
CA ASP A 99 1.54 -15.05 -10.00
C ASP A 99 0.20 -14.33 -9.83
N VAL A 100 -0.22 -13.67 -10.91
CA VAL A 100 -1.40 -12.79 -10.94
C VAL A 100 -2.67 -13.62 -10.94
N ASP A 101 -2.69 -14.75 -11.64
CA ASP A 101 -3.86 -15.63 -11.71
C ASP A 101 -4.10 -16.31 -10.37
N ALA A 102 -3.07 -16.85 -9.72
CA ALA A 102 -3.19 -17.45 -8.40
C ALA A 102 -3.63 -16.42 -7.34
N HIS A 103 -3.08 -15.20 -7.40
CA HIS A 103 -3.46 -14.13 -6.48
C HIS A 103 -4.91 -13.67 -6.71
N PHE A 104 -5.34 -13.57 -7.97
CA PHE A 104 -6.72 -13.28 -8.37
C PHE A 104 -7.71 -14.34 -7.86
N GLN A 105 -7.41 -15.64 -8.06
CA GLN A 105 -8.28 -16.72 -7.58
C GLN A 105 -8.49 -16.64 -6.07
N ARG A 106 -7.39 -16.44 -5.32
CA ARG A 106 -7.45 -16.23 -3.86
C ARG A 106 -8.34 -15.03 -3.49
N ALA A 107 -8.19 -13.89 -4.17
CA ALA A 107 -9.02 -12.72 -3.90
C ALA A 107 -10.51 -13.03 -4.15
N GLY A 108 -10.83 -13.77 -5.20
CA GLY A 108 -12.18 -14.24 -5.52
C GLY A 108 -12.78 -15.18 -4.47
N GLU A 109 -11.99 -16.13 -3.95
CA GLU A 109 -12.41 -17.04 -2.87
C GLU A 109 -12.80 -16.30 -1.59
N HIS A 110 -12.19 -15.14 -1.34
CA HIS A 110 -12.50 -14.26 -0.21
C HIS A 110 -13.57 -13.18 -0.53
N GLY A 111 -14.23 -13.26 -1.69
CA GLY A 111 -15.37 -12.43 -2.05
C GLY A 111 -15.02 -10.95 -2.27
N VAL A 112 -13.80 -10.65 -2.74
CA VAL A 112 -13.41 -9.29 -3.10
C VAL A 112 -14.08 -8.87 -4.42
N GLU A 113 -14.50 -7.61 -4.55
CA GLU A 113 -15.03 -7.06 -5.79
C GLU A 113 -13.90 -6.91 -6.82
N ILE A 114 -14.00 -7.63 -7.94
CA ILE A 114 -13.05 -7.55 -9.05
C ILE A 114 -13.50 -6.44 -10.01
N LEU A 115 -12.59 -5.52 -10.29
CA LEU A 115 -12.80 -4.40 -11.23
C LEU A 115 -12.25 -4.70 -12.64
N MET A 116 -11.21 -5.54 -12.71
CA MET A 116 -10.60 -6.01 -13.95
C MET A 116 -10.06 -7.41 -13.72
N GLU A 117 -10.47 -8.38 -14.54
CA GLU A 117 -9.93 -9.75 -14.53
C GLU A 117 -8.48 -9.77 -15.04
N PRO A 118 -7.69 -10.82 -14.73
CA PRO A 118 -6.32 -10.97 -15.20
C PRO A 118 -6.16 -10.74 -16.71
N THR A 119 -5.47 -9.65 -17.07
CA THR A 119 -5.34 -9.15 -18.44
C THR A 119 -3.87 -8.87 -18.74
N ASP A 120 -3.38 -9.40 -19.87
CA ASP A 120 -2.05 -9.07 -20.38
C ASP A 120 -2.03 -7.64 -20.93
N GLN A 121 -0.99 -6.90 -20.58
CA GLN A 121 -0.85 -5.47 -20.86
C GLN A 121 0.22 -5.23 -21.92
N ASP A 122 0.08 -4.13 -22.67
CA ASP A 122 1.01 -3.76 -23.76
C ASP A 122 2.47 -3.59 -23.31
N TYR A 123 2.69 -3.30 -22.02
CA TYR A 123 4.01 -3.16 -21.40
C TYR A 123 4.56 -4.48 -20.82
N GLY A 124 3.98 -5.62 -21.21
CA GLY A 124 4.47 -6.96 -20.87
C GLY A 124 4.09 -7.46 -19.47
N SER A 125 3.28 -6.70 -18.72
CA SER A 125 2.73 -7.16 -17.44
C SER A 125 1.47 -7.98 -17.64
N ARG A 126 1.14 -8.77 -16.63
CA ARG A 126 -0.20 -9.33 -16.45
C ARG A 126 -0.79 -8.70 -15.20
N ASP A 127 -1.98 -8.14 -15.29
CA ASP A 127 -2.56 -7.31 -14.23
C ASP A 127 -4.00 -7.71 -13.93
N TYR A 128 -4.43 -7.52 -12.68
CA TYR A 128 -5.84 -7.48 -12.31
C TYR A 128 -6.10 -6.34 -11.32
N MET A 129 -7.36 -5.89 -11.22
CA MET A 129 -7.77 -4.86 -10.26
C MET A 129 -8.90 -5.34 -9.37
N ALA A 130 -8.83 -4.96 -8.10
CA ALA A 130 -9.84 -5.24 -7.10
C ALA A 130 -10.19 -4.00 -6.28
N ARG A 131 -11.42 -3.96 -5.77
CA ARG A 131 -11.88 -2.95 -4.83
C ARG A 131 -12.00 -3.54 -3.43
N ASP A 132 -11.39 -2.89 -2.46
CA ASP A 132 -11.53 -3.29 -1.06
C ASP A 132 -12.90 -2.89 -0.47
N ARG A 133 -13.17 -3.31 0.77
CA ARG A 133 -14.48 -3.09 1.42
C ARG A 133 -14.91 -1.63 1.53
N GLU A 134 -13.99 -0.67 1.40
CA GLU A 134 -14.27 0.76 1.55
C GLU A 134 -13.94 1.58 0.30
N GLY A 135 -13.72 0.91 -0.82
CA GLY A 135 -13.64 1.55 -2.12
C GLY A 135 -12.23 1.84 -2.62
N ASN A 136 -11.18 1.53 -1.85
CA ASN A 136 -9.81 1.69 -2.36
C ASN A 136 -9.56 0.68 -3.48
N VAL A 137 -8.80 1.10 -4.48
CA VAL A 137 -8.48 0.30 -5.65
C VAL A 137 -7.09 -0.27 -5.50
N TRP A 138 -6.99 -1.59 -5.62
CA TRP A 138 -5.76 -2.34 -5.58
C TRP A 138 -5.50 -2.95 -6.95
N SER A 139 -4.39 -2.58 -7.56
CA SER A 139 -3.88 -3.19 -8.78
C SER A 139 -2.79 -4.19 -8.40
N PHE A 140 -2.82 -5.38 -8.99
CA PHE A 140 -1.81 -6.40 -8.79
C PHE A 140 -1.27 -6.80 -10.15
N GLY A 141 0.06 -6.83 -10.29
CA GLY A 141 0.67 -7.18 -11.55
C GLY A 141 2.13 -7.59 -11.45
N THR A 142 2.70 -8.04 -12.56
CA THR A 142 4.09 -8.52 -12.64
C THR A 142 5.10 -7.43 -12.98
N TYR A 143 4.65 -6.28 -13.48
CA TYR A 143 5.53 -5.12 -13.71
C TYR A 143 6.16 -4.64 -12.40
N VAL A 144 7.49 -4.43 -12.42
CA VAL A 144 8.26 -3.92 -11.29
C VAL A 144 8.65 -2.46 -11.57
N PRO A 145 7.94 -1.45 -11.02
CA PRO A 145 8.23 -0.06 -11.31
C PRO A 145 9.67 0.33 -10.94
N GLY A 146 10.32 1.08 -11.83
CA GLY A 146 11.68 1.59 -11.61
C GLY A 146 12.80 0.60 -11.92
N VAL A 147 12.47 -0.67 -12.19
CA VAL A 147 13.37 -1.59 -12.87
C VAL A 147 13.02 -1.51 -14.36
N GLY A 148 13.92 -0.99 -15.18
CA GLY A 148 13.68 -0.93 -16.63
C GLY A 148 13.39 -2.34 -17.16
N ALA A 149 12.47 -2.46 -18.11
CA ALA A 149 12.42 -3.67 -18.92
C ALA A 149 13.78 -3.80 -19.59
N GLU A 150 14.51 -4.88 -19.35
CA GLU A 150 15.72 -5.12 -20.15
C GLU A 150 15.27 -5.14 -21.61
N GLU A 151 15.74 -4.16 -22.37
CA GLU A 151 15.57 -4.12 -23.82
C GLU A 151 16.26 -5.38 -24.37
N GLY A 152 15.44 -6.34 -24.81
CA GLY A 152 15.89 -7.47 -25.62
C GLY A 152 16.21 -7.05 -27.04
#